data_AF-A0A8K0N0V5-F1
#
_entry.id   AF-A0A8K0N0V5-F1
#
_cell.length_a   1.000
_cell.length_b   1.000
_cell.length_c   1.000
_cell.angle_alpha   90.00
_cell.angle_beta   90.00
_cell.angle_gamma   90.00
#
_symmetry.space_group_name_H-M   'P 1'
#
loop_
_entity.id
_entity.type
_entity.pdbx_description
1 polymer ?
#
loop_
_entity_poly.entity_id
_entity_poly.type
_entity_poly.pdbx_seq_one_letter_code
_entity_poly.pdbx_strand_id
1 'polypeptide(L)'
;MSLEEYEVALMYTIMKMEHLNTTSKEGVEILQNIPFEDALLGKGQYTSKIYHLQSKIPGWLKTVAPTSALTVQEESWNSHPKSKTVIKCPYFAQCSLTIETVSKADNGCSENVHGLSNELLAARKVEFIDIASVSRDYWSKAIGTANVDLSTFKSQRTGYVSSSHDNIQISDRGSSYLGFWQSFGRTYPSGLNHPVERSYRISPGPISIA
;
A
#
# COMPACT_ATOMS: atom_id res chain seq x y z
N MET A 1 0.10 -15.77 -10.89
CA MET A 1 -0.49 -14.57 -11.49
C MET A 1 0.57 -13.88 -12.36
N SER A 2 0.22 -13.39 -13.55
CA SER A 2 1.14 -12.60 -14.41
C SER A 2 1.21 -11.14 -13.96
N LEU A 3 2.10 -10.33 -14.56
CA LEU A 3 2.14 -8.89 -14.28
C LEU A 3 0.85 -8.19 -14.75
N GLU A 4 0.29 -8.60 -15.89
CA GLU A 4 -0.97 -8.07 -16.41
C GLU A 4 -2.14 -8.42 -15.49
N GLU A 5 -2.22 -9.69 -15.05
CA GLU A 5 -3.26 -10.12 -14.10
C GLU A 5 -3.13 -9.39 -12.76
N TYR A 6 -1.90 -9.16 -12.30
CA TYR A 6 -1.63 -8.41 -11.09
C TYR A 6 -2.08 -6.95 -11.20
N GLU A 7 -1.83 -6.30 -12.33
CA GLU A 7 -2.28 -4.93 -12.56
C GLU A 7 -3.81 -4.83 -12.48
N VAL A 8 -4.53 -5.74 -13.17
CA VAL A 8 -5.99 -5.80 -13.13
C VAL A 8 -6.50 -6.09 -11.71
N ALA A 9 -5.89 -7.06 -11.01
CA ALA A 9 -6.27 -7.42 -9.66
C ALA A 9 -6.01 -6.30 -8.64
N LEU A 10 -4.90 -5.57 -8.78
CA LEU A 10 -4.55 -4.43 -7.94
C LEU A 10 -5.58 -3.31 -8.12
N MET A 11 -5.91 -2.96 -9.37
CA MET A 11 -6.91 -1.92 -9.65
C MET A 11 -8.29 -2.30 -9.10
N TYR A 12 -8.73 -3.55 -9.31
CA TYR A 12 -9.98 -4.04 -8.72
C TYR A 12 -9.96 -3.95 -7.19
N THR A 13 -8.86 -4.35 -6.55
CA THR A 13 -8.71 -4.33 -5.10
C THR A 13 -8.76 -2.92 -4.55
N ILE A 14 -8.06 -1.97 -5.19
CA ILE A 14 -8.10 -0.55 -4.81
C ILE A 14 -9.53 -0.03 -4.93
N MET A 15 -10.19 -0.17 -6.09
CA MET A 15 -11.55 0.32 -6.29
C MET A 15 -12.54 -0.28 -5.28
N LYS A 16 -12.43 -1.59 -5.01
CA LYS A 16 -13.29 -2.27 -4.04
C LYS A 16 -13.04 -1.78 -2.61
N MET A 17 -11.77 -1.60 -2.22
CA MET A 17 -11.43 -1.10 -0.89
C MET A 17 -11.87 0.34 -0.69
N GLU A 18 -11.72 1.19 -1.69
CA GLU A 18 -12.20 2.57 -1.67
C GLU A 18 -13.73 2.61 -1.50
N HIS A 19 -14.45 1.79 -2.27
CA HIS A 19 -15.90 1.68 -2.17
C HIS A 19 -16.36 1.21 -0.78
N LEU A 20 -15.76 0.13 -0.25
CA LEU A 20 -16.11 -0.42 1.06
C LEU A 20 -15.77 0.53 2.22
N ASN A 21 -14.81 1.42 2.03
CA ASN A 21 -14.39 2.40 3.04
C ASN A 21 -15.03 3.77 2.86
N THR A 22 -15.93 3.94 1.89
CA THR A 22 -16.62 5.21 1.63
C THR A 22 -18.07 5.15 2.10
N THR A 23 -18.48 6.20 2.80
CA THR A 23 -19.82 6.43 3.35
C THR A 23 -20.27 7.84 2.94
N SER A 24 -21.45 8.28 3.39
CA SER A 24 -21.92 9.65 3.14
C SER A 24 -21.12 10.75 3.86
N LYS A 25 -20.25 10.40 4.81
CA LYS A 25 -19.52 11.36 5.66
C LYS A 25 -18.00 11.22 5.63
N GLU A 26 -17.51 10.04 5.28
CA GLU A 26 -16.10 9.66 5.33
C GLU A 26 -15.76 8.78 4.13
N GLY A 27 -14.51 8.73 3.71
CA GLY A 27 -14.08 7.91 2.59
C GLY A 27 -13.18 8.64 1.61
N VAL A 28 -13.27 8.23 0.35
CA VAL A 28 -12.39 8.69 -0.73
C VAL A 28 -13.14 9.64 -1.66
N GLU A 29 -12.58 10.82 -1.84
CA GLU A 29 -13.00 11.80 -2.84
C GLU A 29 -11.96 11.84 -3.96
N ILE A 30 -12.37 11.55 -5.20
CA ILE A 30 -11.49 11.61 -6.37
C ILE A 30 -11.59 13.01 -6.96
N LEU A 31 -10.50 13.76 -6.93
CA LEU A 31 -10.42 15.11 -7.50
C LEU A 31 -10.05 15.09 -8.98
N GLN A 32 -9.07 14.25 -9.33
CA GLN A 32 -8.56 14.12 -10.69
C GLN A 32 -8.29 12.67 -11.02
N ASN A 33 -8.56 12.29 -12.27
CA ASN A 33 -8.21 11.01 -12.84
C ASN A 33 -7.97 11.23 -14.34
N ILE A 34 -6.74 11.53 -14.72
CA ILE A 34 -6.37 11.94 -16.07
C ILE A 34 -5.12 11.21 -16.56
N PRO A 35 -4.97 10.98 -17.88
CA PRO A 35 -3.72 10.47 -18.41
C PRO A 35 -2.57 11.46 -18.18
N PHE A 36 -1.35 10.95 -18.04
CA PHE A 36 -0.12 11.76 -17.97
C PHE A 36 0.99 11.14 -18.81
N GLU A 37 2.01 11.95 -19.10
CA GLU A 37 3.25 11.53 -19.73
C GLU A 37 4.42 12.18 -18.98
N ASP A 38 5.38 11.37 -18.57
CA ASP A 38 6.57 11.79 -17.80
C ASP A 38 7.84 11.19 -18.41
N ALA A 39 8.96 11.89 -18.28
CA ALA A 39 10.23 11.48 -18.87
C ALA A 39 10.84 10.23 -18.19
N LEU A 40 10.57 10.00 -16.90
CA LEU A 40 11.14 8.90 -16.11
C LEU A 40 10.16 7.73 -15.94
N LEU A 41 8.88 8.03 -15.74
CA LEU A 41 7.82 7.04 -15.58
C LEU A 41 7.22 6.60 -16.91
N GLY A 42 7.20 7.47 -17.93
CA GLY A 42 6.53 7.20 -19.19
C GLY A 42 5.05 7.62 -19.17
N LYS A 43 4.23 6.94 -19.96
CA LYS A 43 2.78 7.21 -20.06
C LYS A 43 2.01 6.45 -18.99
N GLY A 44 1.01 7.08 -18.40
CA GLY A 44 0.23 6.43 -17.35
C GLY A 44 -1.02 7.20 -16.96
N GLN A 45 -1.56 6.86 -15.79
CA GLN A 45 -2.72 7.51 -15.19
C GLN A 45 -2.32 8.26 -13.92
N TYR A 46 -2.67 9.54 -13.87
CA TYR A 46 -2.52 10.38 -12.70
C TYR A 46 -3.86 10.46 -11.97
N THR A 47 -3.82 10.25 -10.65
CA THR A 47 -4.98 10.43 -9.79
C THR A 47 -4.64 11.32 -8.60
N SER A 48 -5.56 12.22 -8.27
CA SER A 48 -5.51 13.02 -7.04
C SER A 48 -6.75 12.74 -6.20
N LYS A 49 -6.55 12.44 -4.91
CA LYS A 49 -7.62 12.02 -3.99
C LYS A 49 -7.51 12.74 -2.66
N ILE A 50 -8.65 12.94 -2.01
CA ILE A 50 -8.75 13.33 -0.60
C ILE A 50 -9.37 12.18 0.19
N TYR A 51 -8.74 11.83 1.29
CA TYR A 51 -9.24 10.90 2.28
C TYR A 51 -9.82 11.65 3.47
N HIS A 52 -11.11 11.40 3.72
CA HIS A 52 -11.88 11.90 4.85
C HIS A 52 -11.97 10.79 5.91
N LEU A 53 -11.25 10.94 7.02
CA LEU A 53 -10.94 9.86 7.98
C LEU A 53 -11.36 10.20 9.42
N GLN A 54 -12.48 10.89 9.58
CA GLN A 54 -12.89 11.52 10.85
C GLN A 54 -13.07 10.52 12.00
N SER A 55 -13.82 9.43 11.81
CA SER A 55 -14.03 8.36 12.79
C SER A 55 -12.78 7.54 13.05
N LYS A 56 -11.95 7.51 12.01
CA LYS A 56 -10.75 6.73 11.85
C LYS A 56 -9.58 7.33 12.66
N ILE A 57 -9.45 8.65 12.73
CA ILE A 57 -8.35 9.35 13.43
C ILE A 57 -8.19 8.92 14.91
N PRO A 58 -6.95 8.63 15.37
CA PRO A 58 -6.61 8.42 16.78
C PRO A 58 -7.16 9.49 17.73
N GLY A 59 -7.70 9.06 18.88
CA GLY A 59 -8.28 9.98 19.88
C GLY A 59 -7.31 11.06 20.36
N TRP A 60 -6.04 10.72 20.59
CA TRP A 60 -5.01 11.70 20.99
C TRP A 60 -4.70 12.73 19.90
N LEU A 61 -4.90 12.40 18.62
CA LEU A 61 -4.64 13.34 17.53
C LEU A 61 -5.79 14.36 17.40
N LYS A 62 -7.01 13.96 17.75
CA LYS A 62 -8.19 14.86 17.82
C LYS A 62 -8.05 15.95 18.88
N THR A 63 -7.18 15.78 19.88
CA THR A 63 -6.91 16.83 20.88
C THR A 63 -5.88 17.85 20.41
N VAL A 64 -5.12 17.55 19.36
CA VAL A 64 -4.06 18.42 18.82
C VAL A 64 -4.58 19.27 17.66
N ALA A 65 -5.48 18.73 16.83
CA ALA A 65 -5.97 19.39 15.62
C ALA A 65 -7.46 19.16 15.41
N PRO A 66 -8.18 20.12 14.79
CA PRO A 66 -9.57 19.91 14.37
C PRO A 66 -9.67 18.74 13.39
N THR A 67 -10.65 17.86 13.59
CA THR A 67 -10.86 16.69 12.72
C THR A 67 -11.06 17.07 11.25
N SER A 68 -11.66 18.23 10.98
CA SER A 68 -11.84 18.77 9.62
C SER A 68 -10.53 19.14 8.93
N ALA A 69 -9.46 19.38 9.69
CA ALA A 69 -8.14 19.69 9.16
C ALA A 69 -7.27 18.44 8.95
N LEU A 70 -7.67 17.30 9.51
CA LEU A 70 -6.97 16.02 9.44
C LEU A 70 -7.40 15.18 8.23
N THR A 71 -7.55 15.83 7.08
CA THR A 71 -7.69 15.14 5.80
C THR A 71 -6.32 14.72 5.29
N VAL A 72 -6.32 13.70 4.43
CA VAL A 72 -5.09 13.26 3.76
C VAL A 72 -5.25 13.36 2.26
N GLN A 73 -4.27 13.97 1.63
CA GLN A 73 -4.20 14.11 0.19
C GLN A 73 -3.26 13.06 -0.37
N GLU A 74 -3.70 12.40 -1.44
CA GLU A 74 -2.90 11.48 -2.23
C GLU A 74 -2.77 11.98 -3.67
N GLU A 75 -1.55 11.94 -4.18
CA GLU A 75 -1.23 12.13 -5.59
C GLU A 75 -0.51 10.86 -6.07
N SER A 76 -1.06 10.20 -7.09
CA SER A 76 -0.56 8.92 -7.58
C SER A 76 -0.32 8.97 -9.09
N TRP A 77 0.88 8.58 -9.52
CA TRP A 77 1.32 8.44 -10.90
C TRP A 77 1.52 6.95 -11.19
N ASN A 78 0.52 6.33 -11.83
CA ASN A 78 0.51 4.91 -12.14
C ASN A 78 0.94 4.68 -13.60
N SER A 79 2.13 4.12 -13.81
CA SER A 79 2.67 3.82 -15.14
C SER A 79 3.35 2.45 -15.13
N HIS A 80 2.55 1.39 -15.26
CA HIS A 80 3.02 0.01 -15.12
C HIS A 80 4.28 -0.23 -15.98
N PRO A 81 5.34 -0.86 -15.43
CA PRO A 81 5.41 -1.57 -14.13
C PRO A 81 5.80 -0.70 -12.93
N LYS A 82 5.89 0.62 -13.08
CA LYS A 82 6.28 1.55 -12.03
C LYS A 82 5.09 2.37 -11.53
N SER A 83 5.11 2.74 -10.26
CA SER A 83 4.22 3.78 -9.78
C SER A 83 4.87 4.60 -8.69
N LYS A 84 4.37 5.82 -8.54
CA LYS A 84 4.73 6.71 -7.45
C LYS A 84 3.46 7.22 -6.82
N THR A 85 3.39 7.22 -5.50
CA THR A 85 2.29 7.78 -4.73
C THR A 85 2.85 8.65 -3.63
N VAL A 86 2.36 9.88 -3.53
CA VAL A 86 2.74 10.87 -2.52
C VAL A 86 1.52 11.17 -1.66
N ILE A 87 1.70 11.09 -0.35
CA ILE A 87 0.63 11.19 0.64
C ILE A 87 1.03 12.23 1.66
N LYS A 88 0.14 13.16 1.93
CA LYS A 88 0.41 14.28 2.82
C LYS A 88 -0.83 14.66 3.61
N CYS A 89 -0.63 15.11 4.84
CA CYS A 89 -1.68 15.80 5.58
C CYS A 89 -1.37 17.31 5.53
N PRO A 90 -2.20 18.15 4.87
CA PRO A 90 -1.91 19.58 4.74
C PRO A 90 -1.70 20.29 6.08
N TYR A 91 -2.38 19.83 7.14
CA TYR A 91 -2.21 20.36 8.49
C TYR A 91 -0.81 20.09 9.06
N PHE A 92 -0.20 18.97 8.69
CA PHE A 92 1.18 18.62 9.04
C PHE A 92 2.06 18.71 7.79
N ALA A 93 2.30 19.93 7.30
CA ALA A 93 2.97 20.16 6.01
C ALA A 93 4.36 19.51 5.87
N GLN A 94 5.05 19.20 6.97
CA GLN A 94 6.34 18.51 6.98
C GLN A 94 6.23 16.98 6.97
N CYS A 95 5.03 16.43 7.19
CA CYS A 95 4.77 15.00 7.20
C CYS A 95 4.25 14.56 5.83
N SER A 96 5.14 13.97 5.04
CA SER A 96 4.80 13.34 3.78
C SER A 96 5.31 11.92 3.71
N LEU A 97 4.61 11.10 2.96
CA LEU A 97 4.93 9.72 2.67
C LEU A 97 5.02 9.56 1.17
N THR A 98 6.16 9.10 0.67
CA THR A 98 6.31 8.71 -0.73
C THR A 98 6.48 7.20 -0.85
N ILE A 99 5.70 6.61 -1.74
CA ILE A 99 5.72 5.20 -2.09
C ILE A 99 6.14 5.12 -3.54
N GLU A 100 7.18 4.37 -3.81
CA GLU A 100 7.62 4.04 -5.17
C GLU A 100 7.57 2.53 -5.34
N THR A 101 6.79 2.07 -6.33
CA THR A 101 6.56 0.64 -6.59
C THR A 101 7.19 0.26 -7.92
N VAL A 102 7.84 -0.90 -7.96
CA VAL A 102 8.30 -1.54 -9.20
C VAL A 102 7.85 -2.99 -9.19
N SER A 103 6.97 -3.36 -10.12
CA SER A 103 6.51 -4.74 -10.30
C SER A 103 7.46 -5.50 -11.23
N LYS A 104 7.92 -6.69 -10.82
CA LYS A 104 8.78 -7.56 -11.64
C LYS A 104 8.35 -9.02 -11.53
N ALA A 105 8.52 -9.76 -12.62
CA ALA A 105 8.27 -11.20 -12.67
C ALA A 105 9.54 -11.97 -12.27
N ASP A 106 10.00 -11.82 -11.02
CA ASP A 106 11.29 -12.38 -10.56
C ASP A 106 11.29 -12.93 -9.12
N ASN A 107 10.12 -13.13 -8.53
CA ASN A 107 9.93 -13.63 -7.16
C ASN A 107 10.71 -12.84 -6.08
N GLY A 108 11.00 -11.57 -6.32
CA GLY A 108 11.72 -10.73 -5.35
C GLY A 108 13.23 -10.97 -5.30
N CYS A 109 13.81 -11.58 -6.33
CA CYS A 109 15.25 -11.85 -6.39
C CYS A 109 16.07 -10.65 -6.89
N SER A 110 15.46 -9.67 -7.57
CA SER A 110 16.22 -8.50 -8.02
C SER A 110 16.60 -7.57 -6.88
N GLU A 111 17.90 -7.32 -6.76
CA GLU A 111 18.43 -6.28 -5.90
C GLU A 111 18.29 -4.88 -6.54
N ASN A 112 18.24 -3.86 -5.67
CA ASN A 112 18.27 -2.44 -6.03
C ASN A 112 17.40 -2.00 -7.23
N VAL A 113 16.17 -2.49 -7.37
CA VAL A 113 15.32 -2.18 -8.55
C VAL A 113 14.99 -0.69 -8.72
N HIS A 114 15.12 0.09 -7.64
CA HIS A 114 14.90 1.54 -7.64
C HIS A 114 16.15 2.33 -8.05
N GLY A 115 17.28 1.67 -8.29
CA GLY A 115 18.53 2.33 -8.65
C GLY A 115 19.04 3.28 -7.57
N LEU A 116 18.91 2.89 -6.29
CA LEU A 116 19.41 3.67 -5.16
C LEU A 116 20.94 3.80 -5.24
N SER A 117 21.47 4.94 -4.79
CA SER A 117 22.91 5.11 -4.57
C SER A 117 23.41 4.15 -3.49
N ASN A 118 24.72 3.89 -3.46
CA ASN A 118 25.31 2.98 -2.47
C ASN A 118 25.01 3.38 -1.02
N GLU A 119 25.03 4.68 -0.72
CA GLU A 119 24.70 5.22 0.60
C GLU A 119 23.25 4.88 1.00
N LEU A 120 22.30 5.15 0.09
CA LEU A 120 20.88 4.91 0.32
C LEU A 120 20.54 3.42 0.30
N LEU A 121 21.30 2.64 -0.47
CA LEU A 121 21.21 1.18 -0.52
C LEU A 121 21.67 0.55 0.81
N ALA A 122 22.70 1.10 1.45
CA ALA A 122 23.21 0.63 2.72
C ALA A 122 22.31 1.01 3.90
N ALA A 123 21.67 2.18 3.84
CA ALA A 123 20.75 2.65 4.88
C ALA A 123 19.36 1.99 4.82
N ARG A 124 18.99 1.35 3.71
CA ARG A 124 17.65 0.79 3.53
C ARG A 124 17.39 -0.40 4.44
N LYS A 125 16.12 -0.58 4.82
CA LYS A 125 15.62 -1.83 5.36
C LYS A 125 14.89 -2.61 4.27
N VAL A 126 15.07 -3.92 4.25
CA VAL A 126 14.31 -4.84 3.38
C VAL A 126 13.42 -5.72 4.25
N GLU A 127 12.13 -5.77 3.94
CA GLU A 127 11.15 -6.66 4.58
C GLU A 127 10.52 -7.56 3.51
N PHE A 128 10.20 -8.80 3.87
CA PHE A 128 9.46 -9.71 2.99
C PHE A 128 8.09 -9.96 3.60
N ILE A 129 7.04 -9.76 2.82
CA ILE A 129 5.66 -10.10 3.18
C ILE A 129 5.32 -11.41 2.50
N ASP A 130 5.06 -12.43 3.32
CA ASP A 130 4.45 -13.68 2.91
C ASP A 130 2.94 -13.61 3.19
N ILE A 131 2.14 -13.58 2.13
CA ILE A 131 0.67 -13.44 2.23
C ILE A 131 -0.01 -14.71 2.76
N ALA A 132 0.67 -15.86 2.73
CA ALA A 132 0.20 -17.12 3.29
C ALA A 132 0.75 -17.38 4.70
N SER A 133 1.51 -16.42 5.26
CA SER A 133 2.08 -16.56 6.59
C SER A 133 0.98 -16.66 7.67
N VAL A 134 1.02 -17.76 8.42
CA VAL A 134 0.17 -17.96 9.61
C VAL A 134 0.75 -17.31 10.87
N SER A 135 1.78 -16.47 10.72
CA SER A 135 2.43 -15.81 11.85
C SER A 135 1.44 -14.92 12.61
N ARG A 136 1.58 -14.85 13.93
CA ARG A 136 0.79 -14.01 14.85
C ARG A 136 1.59 -12.80 15.31
N ASP A 137 2.26 -12.17 14.36
CA ASP A 137 3.07 -11.01 14.64
C ASP A 137 2.21 -9.79 15.00
N TYR A 138 2.85 -8.64 15.20
CA TYR A 138 2.15 -7.41 15.51
C TYR A 138 1.09 -7.07 14.45
N TRP A 139 1.35 -7.35 13.17
CA TRP A 139 0.45 -7.03 12.06
C TRP A 139 -0.79 -7.91 12.08
N SER A 140 -0.65 -9.20 12.39
CA SER A 140 -1.82 -10.09 12.56
C SER A 140 -2.77 -9.61 13.65
N LYS A 141 -2.26 -8.96 14.70
CA LYS A 141 -3.09 -8.36 15.77
C LYS A 141 -3.68 -7.01 15.38
N ALA A 142 -2.91 -6.17 14.69
CA ALA A 142 -3.33 -4.81 14.31
C ALA A 142 -4.38 -4.82 13.19
N ILE A 143 -4.28 -5.75 12.25
CA ILE A 143 -5.16 -5.86 11.07
C ILE A 143 -6.43 -6.66 11.40
N GLY A 144 -6.37 -7.49 12.46
CA GLY A 144 -7.43 -8.45 12.78
C GLY A 144 -7.39 -9.66 11.86
N THR A 145 -8.31 -10.60 12.11
CA THR A 145 -8.36 -11.84 11.34
C THR A 145 -9.08 -11.60 10.01
N ALA A 146 -8.42 -11.89 8.89
CA ALA A 146 -9.07 -11.94 7.60
C ALA A 146 -10.15 -13.05 7.59
N ASN A 147 -11.28 -12.81 6.92
CA ASN A 147 -12.32 -13.83 6.74
C ASN A 147 -11.89 -14.95 5.78
N VAL A 148 -10.74 -14.79 5.12
CA VAL A 148 -10.18 -15.74 4.16
C VAL A 148 -8.81 -16.14 4.66
N ASP A 149 -8.64 -17.44 4.90
CA ASP A 149 -7.32 -18.03 5.17
C ASP A 149 -6.59 -18.27 3.84
N LEU A 150 -5.60 -17.43 3.56
CA LEU A 150 -4.77 -17.53 2.37
C LEU A 150 -3.78 -18.70 2.43
N SER A 151 -3.60 -19.39 3.55
CA SER A 151 -2.79 -20.63 3.57
C SER A 151 -3.54 -21.83 2.98
N THR A 152 -4.88 -21.76 2.95
CA THR A 152 -5.76 -22.84 2.48
C THR A 152 -6.66 -22.43 1.31
N PHE A 153 -6.56 -21.18 0.86
CA PHE A 153 -7.38 -20.66 -0.22
C PHE A 153 -7.13 -21.40 -1.54
N LYS A 154 -8.22 -21.80 -2.19
CA LYS A 154 -8.22 -22.37 -3.53
C LYS A 154 -9.19 -21.61 -4.43
N SER A 155 -8.67 -21.05 -5.52
CA SER A 155 -9.48 -20.40 -6.55
C SER A 155 -10.38 -21.43 -7.23
N GLN A 156 -11.70 -21.20 -7.23
CA GLN A 156 -12.64 -22.06 -7.94
C GLN A 156 -12.50 -21.96 -9.46
N ARG A 157 -12.07 -20.80 -9.96
CA ARG A 157 -11.96 -20.53 -11.41
C ARG A 157 -10.68 -21.07 -12.01
N THR A 158 -9.57 -20.96 -11.29
CA THR A 158 -8.24 -21.31 -11.82
C THR A 158 -7.65 -22.56 -11.17
N GLY A 159 -8.24 -23.04 -10.07
CA GLY A 159 -7.69 -24.14 -9.27
C GLY A 159 -6.44 -23.76 -8.47
N TYR A 160 -5.96 -22.51 -8.57
CA TYR A 160 -4.77 -22.01 -7.89
C TYR A 160 -4.89 -22.17 -6.37
N VAL A 161 -3.81 -22.65 -5.75
CA VAL A 161 -3.65 -22.75 -4.30
C VAL A 161 -2.53 -21.81 -3.90
N SER A 162 -2.81 -20.92 -2.97
CA SER A 162 -1.82 -19.98 -2.43
C SER A 162 -0.75 -20.71 -1.61
N SER A 163 0.48 -20.18 -1.63
CA SER A 163 1.61 -20.81 -0.94
C SER A 163 2.58 -19.78 -0.37
N SER A 164 3.42 -20.19 0.58
CA SER A 164 4.47 -19.35 1.20
C SER A 164 5.57 -18.88 0.23
N HIS A 165 5.50 -19.26 -1.05
CA HIS A 165 6.40 -18.77 -2.09
C HIS A 165 5.86 -17.51 -2.78
N ASP A 166 4.62 -17.10 -2.48
CA ASP A 166 3.99 -15.87 -2.95
C ASP A 166 4.48 -14.67 -2.11
N ASN A 167 5.77 -14.34 -2.28
CA ASN A 167 6.45 -13.32 -1.48
C ASN A 167 6.42 -11.94 -2.15
N ILE A 168 6.25 -10.92 -1.31
CA ILE A 168 6.26 -9.51 -1.65
C ILE A 168 7.49 -8.90 -0.98
N GLN A 169 8.45 -8.40 -1.75
CA GLN A 169 9.65 -7.75 -1.20
C GLN A 169 9.39 -6.24 -1.03
N ILE A 170 9.78 -5.69 0.12
CA ILE A 170 9.65 -4.27 0.48
C ILE A 170 11.06 -3.72 0.67
N SER A 171 11.35 -2.55 0.08
CA SER A 171 12.59 -1.80 0.35
C SER A 171 12.26 -0.38 0.77
N ASP A 172 12.85 0.08 1.87
CA ASP A 172 12.43 1.30 2.56
C ASP A 172 13.42 2.48 2.46
N ARG A 173 12.85 3.66 2.22
CA ARG A 173 13.16 4.97 2.83
C ARG A 173 11.76 5.56 3.04
N GLY A 174 11.15 5.63 4.22
CA GLY A 174 9.67 5.65 4.22
C GLY A 174 8.95 6.98 4.02
N SER A 175 7.74 7.31 4.55
CA SER A 175 6.89 6.77 5.64
C SER A 175 5.95 5.65 5.23
N SER A 176 5.06 5.14 6.09
CA SER A 176 4.34 3.87 5.87
C SER A 176 2.88 4.01 5.38
N TYR A 177 2.47 3.24 4.37
CA TYR A 177 1.12 3.29 3.75
C TYR A 177 0.23 2.06 4.03
N LEU A 178 0.77 0.88 4.30
CA LEU A 178 -0.08 -0.25 4.72
C LEU A 178 -0.64 -0.03 6.15
N GLY A 179 0.11 0.68 7.00
CA GLY A 179 -0.38 1.16 8.29
C GLY A 179 -1.36 2.33 8.16
N PHE A 180 -1.23 3.14 7.09
CA PHE A 180 -2.07 4.32 6.89
C PHE A 180 -3.54 3.95 6.65
N TRP A 181 -3.84 2.90 5.89
CA TRP A 181 -5.23 2.45 5.69
C TRP A 181 -5.81 1.63 6.86
N GLN A 182 -4.95 1.05 7.71
CA GLN A 182 -5.34 0.07 8.73
C GLN A 182 -5.33 0.62 10.17
N SER A 183 -4.54 1.67 10.47
CA SER A 183 -4.49 2.33 11.79
C SER A 183 -5.77 3.12 12.14
N PHE A 184 -6.68 3.17 11.20
CA PHE A 184 -7.97 3.83 11.29
C PHE A 184 -9.09 2.91 11.81
N GLY A 185 -8.76 1.66 12.17
CA GLY A 185 -9.71 0.62 12.54
C GLY A 185 -9.95 0.33 14.03
N ARG A 186 -9.15 0.82 15.00
CA ARG A 186 -9.40 0.78 16.48
C ARG A 186 -8.22 1.33 17.29
N THR A 187 -8.51 1.99 18.41
CA THR A 187 -7.56 2.69 19.31
C THR A 187 -6.96 1.82 20.45
N TYR A 188 -5.63 1.93 20.63
CA TYR A 188 -4.70 1.92 21.81
C TYR A 188 -4.96 1.15 23.13
N PRO A 189 -3.87 0.70 23.80
CA PRO A 189 -3.16 1.52 24.82
C PRO A 189 -1.64 1.66 24.62
N SER A 190 -1.06 2.60 25.38
CA SER A 190 0.26 3.24 25.33
C SER A 190 1.50 2.37 25.53
N GLY A 191 2.58 2.69 24.80
CA GLY A 191 3.96 2.38 25.17
C GLY A 191 4.89 2.17 23.97
N LEU A 192 5.94 2.99 23.90
CA LEU A 192 7.11 2.95 22.99
C LEU A 192 6.99 3.67 21.64
N ASN A 193 7.72 4.78 21.59
CA ASN A 193 8.15 5.51 20.41
C ASN A 193 8.90 4.60 19.44
N HIS A 194 8.60 4.69 18.15
CA HIS A 194 9.52 4.91 17.02
C HIS A 194 8.70 4.96 15.71
N PRO A 195 8.83 6.00 14.86
CA PRO A 195 8.09 6.09 13.60
C PRO A 195 8.66 5.12 12.56
N VAL A 196 7.79 4.33 11.91
CA VAL A 196 8.16 3.35 10.86
C VAL A 196 7.50 3.74 9.54
N GLU A 197 8.29 3.53 8.50
CA GLU A 197 8.29 4.19 7.20
C GLU A 197 8.30 3.01 6.13
N ARG A 198 7.54 3.00 5.00
CA ARG A 198 7.35 1.84 4.07
C ARG A 198 6.92 2.16 2.60
N SER A 199 7.62 1.54 1.62
CA SER A 199 7.27 1.46 0.18
C SER A 199 7.06 0.01 -0.33
N TYR A 200 6.21 -0.25 -1.35
CA TYR A 200 5.76 -1.61 -1.76
C TYR A 200 6.38 -2.15 -3.05
N ARG A 201 6.43 -3.49 -3.19
CA ARG A 201 6.53 -4.22 -4.47
C ARG A 201 5.75 -5.54 -4.35
N ILE A 202 4.87 -5.84 -5.29
CA ILE A 202 4.15 -7.13 -5.35
C ILE A 202 4.73 -7.98 -6.49
N SER A 203 4.89 -9.29 -6.26
CA SER A 203 5.37 -10.25 -7.25
C SER A 203 4.35 -11.39 -7.41
N PRO A 204 3.88 -11.67 -8.63
CA PRO A 204 2.99 -12.80 -8.86
C PRO A 204 3.73 -13.96 -9.58
N GLY A 205 3.54 -15.22 -9.13
CA GLY A 205 4.21 -16.42 -9.67
C GLY A 205 3.62 -16.91 -11.02
N PRO A 206 4.28 -17.81 -11.79
CA PRO A 206 3.90 -18.07 -13.17
C PRO A 206 2.58 -18.85 -13.27
N ILE A 207 1.63 -18.33 -14.06
CA ILE A 207 0.47 -19.09 -14.57
C ILE A 207 0.25 -18.64 -16.01
N SER A 208 0.17 -19.60 -16.93
CA SER A 208 -0.18 -19.41 -18.34
C SER A 208 -1.58 -19.95 -18.55
N ILE A 209 -2.53 -19.16 -19.06
CA ILE A 209 -3.78 -19.70 -19.62
C ILE A 209 -4.28 -18.80 -20.77
N ALA A 210 -4.63 -19.44 -21.88
CA ALA A 210 -5.47 -18.90 -22.96
C ALA A 210 -6.96 -19.01 -22.59
#